data_AF-A0A537C2J7-F1
#
_entry.id   AF-A0A537C2J7-F1
#
_cell.length_a   1.000
_cell.length_b   1.000
_cell.length_c   1.000
_cell.angle_alpha   90.00
_cell.angle_beta   90.00
_cell.angle_gamma   90.00
#
_symmetry.space_group_name_H-M   'P 1'
#
loop_
_entity.id
_entity.type
_entity.pdbx_description
1 polymer ?
#
loop_
_entity_poly.entity_id
_entity_poly.type
_entity_poly.pdbx_seq_one_letter_code
_entity_poly.pdbx_strand_id
1 'polypeptide(L)'
;MAPRILFLDDDPVIRVLRMVLSDAEDDPWVRDYFAPEKVDPSRLVKAAKGLRRSDGAVIGLASDGKFENATAIVFRRGEVNRDLLARHPNLKLIQRLGERSQDIDLKAAAERGIRVSCLPRRTLHYTAEHGILLMLALAKRLIASDRAVREGATAAAGFGDLGGVVYNWAGMHANGLYGKTLGIVGMGEVGLLTARLARAFGMTILYTKRRRATPEQEAATAAKLVELGELLGRSDFVSLNLSNIPENAGFANRSFFAAMRASGFFINTSRGRLVDEDALYEALKAGTIAGAGLDAHAVEPRPAADRFAALQNVVLTPHVAGGAKSGLLDEFEVVIRNCHAALRGEPVLHEVGGANAA
;
A
#
# COMPACT_ATOMS: atom_id res chain seq x y z
N MET A 1 32.67 5.74 -16.84
CA MET A 1 32.35 6.71 -15.78
C MET A 1 31.79 5.95 -14.60
N ALA A 2 32.23 6.24 -13.37
CA ALA A 2 31.71 5.58 -12.18
C ALA A 2 30.20 5.85 -12.01
N PRO A 3 29.38 4.87 -11.60
CA PRO A 3 27.95 5.09 -11.38
C PRO A 3 27.69 6.14 -10.32
N ARG A 4 26.69 6.98 -10.54
CA ARG A 4 26.24 8.03 -9.61
C ARG A 4 24.73 7.88 -9.42
N ILE A 5 24.31 7.35 -8.27
CA ILE A 5 22.92 7.00 -8.00
C ILE A 5 22.35 7.96 -6.97
N LEU A 6 21.28 8.67 -7.37
CA LEU A 6 20.55 9.59 -6.50
C LEU A 6 19.24 8.95 -6.04
N PHE A 7 19.04 8.88 -4.73
CA PHE A 7 17.75 8.58 -4.11
C PHE A 7 16.99 9.88 -3.82
N LEU A 8 15.73 10.00 -4.26
CA LEU A 8 14.94 11.23 -4.03
C LEU A 8 14.23 11.27 -2.68
N ASP A 9 13.96 10.10 -2.10
CA ASP A 9 13.29 9.97 -0.82
C ASP A 9 13.94 8.89 0.04
N ASP A 10 13.71 8.98 1.35
CA ASP A 10 14.26 8.07 2.36
C ASP A 10 13.14 7.23 3.00
N ASP A 11 12.13 6.84 2.21
CA ASP A 11 11.11 5.87 2.65
C ASP A 11 11.79 4.59 3.16
N PRO A 12 11.33 4.00 4.28
CA PRO A 12 11.94 2.79 4.83
C PRO A 12 12.12 1.67 3.81
N VAL A 13 11.22 1.52 2.82
CA VAL A 13 11.40 0.52 1.76
C VAL A 13 12.66 0.83 0.94
N ILE A 14 12.75 2.03 0.36
CA ILE A 14 13.85 2.35 -0.56
C ILE A 14 15.18 2.57 0.18
N ARG A 15 15.13 2.91 1.48
CA ARG A 15 16.30 3.04 2.36
C ARG A 15 17.11 1.75 2.41
N VAL A 16 16.46 0.57 2.46
CA VAL A 16 17.17 -0.72 2.47
C VAL A 16 18.08 -0.85 1.24
N LEU A 17 17.54 -0.59 0.04
CA LEU A 17 18.33 -0.62 -1.18
C LEU A 17 19.47 0.41 -1.13
N ARG A 18 19.20 1.64 -0.69
CA ARG A 18 20.23 2.67 -0.54
C ARG A 18 21.36 2.22 0.37
N MET A 19 21.05 1.55 1.48
CA MET A 19 22.02 1.04 2.44
C MET A 19 22.86 -0.08 1.85
N VAL A 20 22.26 -1.03 1.12
CA VAL A 20 23.01 -2.07 0.38
C VAL A 20 23.99 -1.46 -0.63
N LEU A 21 23.55 -0.46 -1.41
CA LEU A 21 24.43 0.23 -2.36
C LEU A 21 25.51 1.07 -1.67
N SER A 22 25.31 1.44 -0.41
CA SER A 22 26.23 2.26 0.38
C SER A 22 27.18 1.45 1.28
N ASP A 23 27.23 0.12 1.11
CA ASP A 23 27.99 -0.82 1.96
C ASP A 23 27.57 -0.79 3.44
N ALA A 24 26.28 -0.57 3.68
CA ALA A 24 25.68 -0.47 5.01
C ALA A 24 24.57 -1.53 5.21
N GLU A 25 24.65 -2.68 4.53
CA GLU A 25 23.67 -3.75 4.66
C GLU A 25 23.61 -4.39 6.07
N ASP A 26 24.72 -4.35 6.82
CA ASP A 26 24.84 -4.90 8.17
C ASP A 26 24.41 -3.91 9.27
N ASP A 27 23.96 -2.71 8.89
CA ASP A 27 23.51 -1.70 9.85
C ASP A 27 22.34 -2.25 10.71
N PRO A 28 22.34 -2.01 12.03
CA PRO A 28 21.26 -2.48 12.92
C PRO A 28 19.87 -2.07 12.45
N TRP A 29 19.72 -0.91 11.81
CA TRP A 29 18.45 -0.47 11.26
C TRP A 29 17.93 -1.40 10.17
N VAL A 30 18.79 -1.95 9.30
CA VAL A 30 18.38 -2.90 8.22
C VAL A 30 17.91 -4.20 8.85
N ARG A 31 18.66 -4.72 9.83
CA ARG A 31 18.27 -5.92 10.58
C ARG A 31 16.92 -5.73 11.27
N ASP A 32 16.76 -4.62 11.98
CA ASP A 32 15.55 -4.32 12.74
C ASP A 32 14.36 -4.01 11.79
N TYR A 33 14.63 -3.46 10.61
CA TYR A 33 13.62 -3.29 9.56
C TYR A 33 13.04 -4.64 9.12
N PHE A 34 13.85 -5.68 8.98
CA PHE A 34 13.37 -7.01 8.58
C PHE A 34 12.78 -7.83 9.73
N ALA A 35 13.15 -7.55 10.98
CA ALA A 35 12.61 -8.25 12.14
C ALA A 35 11.06 -8.24 12.17
N PRO A 36 10.39 -9.35 12.58
CA PRO A 36 10.97 -10.60 13.06
C PRO A 36 11.38 -11.58 11.95
N GLU A 37 11.21 -11.22 10.67
CA GLU A 37 11.64 -12.07 9.57
C GLU A 37 13.17 -12.13 9.51
N LYS A 38 13.70 -13.33 9.29
CA LYS A 38 15.13 -13.53 9.02
C LYS A 38 15.36 -13.38 7.53
N VAL A 39 15.65 -12.14 7.11
CA VAL A 39 15.92 -11.81 5.72
C VAL A 39 17.41 -11.53 5.56
N ASP A 40 18.06 -12.27 4.66
CA ASP A 40 19.47 -12.07 4.32
C ASP A 40 19.59 -11.22 3.03
N PRO A 41 20.10 -9.98 3.10
CA PRO A 41 20.28 -9.13 1.93
C PRO A 41 21.51 -9.49 1.09
N SER A 42 22.29 -10.53 1.43
CA SER A 42 23.51 -10.92 0.71
C SER A 42 23.29 -11.14 -0.79
N ARG A 43 22.10 -11.60 -1.20
CA ARG A 43 21.74 -11.71 -2.62
C ARG A 43 21.73 -10.37 -3.34
N LEU A 44 21.29 -9.30 -2.67
CA LEU A 44 21.32 -7.94 -3.20
C LEU A 44 22.76 -7.41 -3.29
N VAL A 45 23.59 -7.70 -2.29
CA VAL A 45 25.02 -7.35 -2.32
C VAL A 45 25.69 -7.93 -3.57
N LYS A 46 25.45 -9.22 -3.85
CA LYS A 46 25.97 -9.89 -5.04
C LYS A 46 25.43 -9.26 -6.33
N ALA A 47 24.12 -9.00 -6.40
CA ALA A 47 23.50 -8.38 -7.57
C ALA A 47 23.98 -6.95 -7.81
N ALA A 48 24.26 -6.20 -6.74
CA ALA A 48 24.69 -4.81 -6.76
C ALA A 48 26.16 -4.63 -7.13
N LYS A 49 26.95 -5.70 -7.33
CA LYS A 49 28.36 -5.60 -7.74
C LYS A 49 28.53 -4.65 -8.93
N GLY A 50 29.40 -3.66 -8.80
CA GLY A 50 29.63 -2.59 -9.78
C GLY A 50 28.76 -1.34 -9.56
N LEU A 51 27.80 -1.38 -8.64
CA LEU A 51 26.91 -0.27 -8.25
C LEU A 51 27.09 0.14 -6.78
N ARG A 52 27.94 -0.54 -6.02
CA ARG A 52 28.19 -0.24 -4.61
C ARG A 52 29.29 0.79 -4.42
N ARG A 53 29.33 1.47 -3.26
CA ARG A 53 30.41 2.40 -2.91
C ARG A 53 31.78 1.71 -2.92
N SER A 54 31.87 0.46 -2.47
CA SER A 54 33.08 -0.36 -2.50
C SER A 54 33.58 -0.62 -3.92
N ASP A 55 32.70 -0.56 -4.92
CA ASP A 55 33.01 -0.72 -6.34
C ASP A 55 33.27 0.63 -7.04
N GLY A 56 33.30 1.73 -6.28
CA GLY A 56 33.56 3.09 -6.77
C GLY A 56 32.31 3.89 -7.15
N ALA A 57 31.10 3.40 -6.88
CA ALA A 57 29.88 4.17 -7.14
C ALA A 57 29.69 5.31 -6.11
N VAL A 58 29.05 6.40 -6.54
CA VAL A 58 28.65 7.50 -5.66
C VAL A 58 27.15 7.39 -5.39
N ILE A 59 26.79 7.17 -4.12
CA ILE A 59 25.40 7.03 -3.67
C ILE A 59 25.01 8.23 -2.82
N GLY A 60 23.96 8.94 -3.22
CA GLY A 60 23.45 10.10 -2.50
C GLY A 60 21.95 10.07 -2.27
N LEU A 61 21.51 10.87 -1.30
CA LEU A 61 20.12 11.09 -0.94
C LEU A 61 19.82 12.59 -1.09
N ALA A 62 18.69 12.93 -1.70
CA ALA A 62 18.35 14.32 -2.01
C ALA A 62 18.22 15.22 -0.77
N SER A 63 17.89 14.66 0.40
CA SER A 63 17.82 15.40 1.66
C SER A 63 19.18 15.81 2.22
N ASP A 64 20.27 15.19 1.77
CA ASP A 64 21.62 15.43 2.29
C ASP A 64 22.29 16.65 1.61
N GLY A 65 21.58 17.31 0.69
CA GLY A 65 22.02 18.51 -0.01
C GLY A 65 22.07 18.32 -1.53
N LYS A 66 22.88 19.16 -2.19
CA LYS A 66 22.99 19.13 -3.65
C LYS A 66 23.72 17.87 -4.13
N PHE A 67 23.01 17.03 -4.87
CA PHE A 67 23.58 15.96 -5.68
C PHE A 67 23.47 16.36 -7.14
N GLU A 68 24.57 16.27 -7.89
CA GLU A 68 24.64 16.67 -9.31
C GLU A 68 25.22 15.55 -10.18
N ASN A 69 24.92 15.59 -11.48
CA ASN A 69 25.45 14.63 -12.46
C ASN A 69 25.17 13.16 -12.11
N ALA A 70 23.96 12.82 -11.67
CA ALA A 70 23.54 11.44 -11.46
C ALA A 70 23.49 10.69 -12.80
N THR A 71 23.83 9.41 -12.80
CA THR A 71 23.63 8.47 -13.91
C THR A 71 22.32 7.69 -13.75
N ALA A 72 21.82 7.54 -12.53
CA ALA A 72 20.49 6.99 -12.24
C ALA A 72 19.82 7.75 -11.09
N ILE A 73 18.51 7.93 -11.19
CA ILE A 73 17.65 8.41 -10.11
C ILE A 73 16.73 7.27 -9.69
N VAL A 74 16.67 6.96 -8.39
CA VAL A 74 15.83 5.90 -7.81
C VAL A 74 14.91 6.51 -6.77
N PHE A 75 13.60 6.26 -6.84
CA PHE A 75 12.66 6.88 -5.91
C PHE A 75 11.33 6.13 -5.81
N ARG A 76 10.64 6.33 -4.69
CA ARG A 76 9.24 5.94 -4.48
C ARG A 76 8.34 7.18 -4.40
N ARG A 77 8.84 8.25 -3.80
CA ARG A 77 8.13 9.52 -3.60
C ARG A 77 8.97 10.67 -4.15
N GLY A 78 8.29 11.70 -4.65
CA GLY A 78 8.92 12.85 -5.28
C GLY A 78 8.50 12.99 -6.74
N GLU A 79 9.01 14.05 -7.35
CA GLU A 79 8.72 14.43 -8.73
C GLU A 79 10.03 14.53 -9.52
N VAL A 80 10.01 14.06 -10.76
CA VAL A 80 11.12 14.17 -11.70
C VAL A 80 10.71 15.08 -12.85
N ASN A 81 10.87 16.38 -12.62
CA ASN A 81 10.55 17.42 -13.58
C ASN A 81 11.77 17.84 -14.43
N ARG A 82 11.54 18.68 -15.45
CA ARG A 82 12.57 19.17 -16.37
C ARG A 82 13.76 19.82 -15.66
N ASP A 83 13.52 20.57 -14.59
CA ASP A 83 14.59 21.25 -13.82
C ASP A 83 15.50 20.26 -13.07
N LEU A 84 14.92 19.22 -12.45
CA LEU A 84 15.71 18.14 -11.85
C LEU A 84 16.52 17.43 -12.92
N LEU A 85 15.91 17.10 -14.07
CA LEU A 85 16.61 16.47 -15.17
C LEU A 85 17.80 17.32 -15.62
N ALA A 86 17.63 18.64 -15.78
CA ALA A 86 18.68 19.55 -16.27
C ALA A 86 19.95 19.54 -15.40
N ARG A 87 19.84 19.30 -14.09
CA ARG A 87 20.97 19.16 -13.15
C ARG A 87 21.76 17.84 -13.29
N HIS A 88 21.27 16.93 -14.13
CA HIS A 88 21.84 15.59 -14.31
C HIS A 88 22.05 15.29 -15.80
N PRO A 89 22.97 15.97 -16.50
CA PRO A 89 23.21 15.80 -17.94
C PRO A 89 23.56 14.35 -18.33
N ASN A 90 24.21 13.59 -17.44
CA ASN A 90 24.62 12.20 -17.68
C ASN A 90 23.57 11.16 -17.22
N LEU A 91 22.35 11.58 -16.90
CA LEU A 91 21.29 10.69 -16.45
C LEU A 91 20.92 9.69 -17.55
N LYS A 92 20.89 8.41 -17.20
CA LYS A 92 20.51 7.32 -18.12
C LYS A 92 19.22 6.61 -17.71
N LEU A 93 18.91 6.64 -16.42
CA LEU A 93 17.77 5.93 -15.83
C LEU A 93 17.00 6.78 -14.82
N ILE A 94 15.68 6.80 -14.95
CA ILE A 94 14.73 7.19 -13.92
C ILE A 94 14.02 5.91 -13.48
N GLN A 95 14.33 5.40 -12.29
CA GLN A 95 13.72 4.20 -11.72
C GLN A 95 12.75 4.56 -10.61
N ARG A 96 11.47 4.32 -10.86
CA ARG A 96 10.42 4.43 -9.83
C ARG A 96 10.11 3.05 -9.25
N LEU A 97 9.96 3.00 -7.93
CA LEU A 97 9.36 1.88 -7.21
C LEU A 97 7.85 2.15 -7.08
N GLY A 98 7.08 1.71 -8.07
CA GLY A 98 5.65 1.99 -8.26
C GLY A 98 5.32 2.15 -9.75
N GLU A 99 4.09 1.80 -10.14
CA GLU A 99 3.70 1.71 -11.57
C GLU A 99 3.32 3.06 -12.20
N ARG A 100 3.08 4.11 -11.40
CA ARG A 100 2.57 5.39 -11.91
C ARG A 100 3.68 6.31 -12.39
N SER A 101 3.56 6.83 -13.60
CA SER A 101 4.53 7.76 -14.20
C SER A 101 4.16 9.24 -14.12
N GLN A 102 2.98 9.58 -13.59
CA GLN A 102 2.41 10.94 -13.61
C GLN A 102 3.26 12.04 -12.95
N ASP A 103 4.20 11.67 -12.06
CA ASP A 103 5.10 12.61 -11.38
C ASP A 103 6.48 12.64 -12.09
N ILE A 104 6.56 12.20 -13.34
CA ILE A 104 7.77 12.16 -14.18
C ILE A 104 7.47 12.90 -15.49
N ASP A 105 8.31 13.86 -15.86
CA ASP A 105 8.27 14.49 -17.18
C ASP A 105 8.83 13.51 -18.24
N LEU A 106 7.96 12.60 -18.69
CA LEU A 106 8.30 11.58 -19.69
C LEU A 106 8.75 12.19 -21.01
N LYS A 107 8.21 13.37 -21.38
CA LYS A 107 8.60 14.06 -22.60
C LYS A 107 10.03 14.57 -22.51
N ALA A 108 10.38 15.26 -21.42
CA ALA A 108 11.75 15.72 -21.19
C ALA A 108 12.75 14.56 -21.05
N ALA A 109 12.33 13.43 -20.48
CA ALA A 109 13.13 12.21 -20.43
C ALA A 109 13.40 11.66 -21.85
N ALA A 110 12.36 11.56 -22.68
CA ALA A 110 12.45 11.07 -24.05
C ALA A 110 13.31 11.97 -24.96
N GLU A 111 13.16 13.30 -24.87
CA GLU A 111 13.99 14.30 -25.58
C GLU A 111 15.49 14.10 -25.35
N ARG A 112 15.87 13.44 -24.26
CA ARG A 112 17.25 13.21 -23.83
C ARG A 112 17.68 11.74 -23.88
N GLY A 113 16.82 10.85 -24.40
CA GLY A 113 17.09 9.42 -24.45
C GLY A 113 17.23 8.76 -23.08
N ILE A 114 16.62 9.35 -22.03
CA ILE A 114 16.65 8.80 -20.68
C ILE A 114 15.62 7.68 -20.57
N ARG A 115 16.05 6.49 -20.15
CA ARG A 115 15.13 5.37 -19.89
C ARG A 115 14.32 5.65 -18.63
N VAL A 116 13.02 5.39 -18.67
CA VAL A 116 12.13 5.51 -17.50
C VAL A 116 11.53 4.15 -17.19
N SER A 117 11.77 3.64 -15.99
CA SER A 117 11.17 2.40 -15.49
C SER A 117 10.23 2.71 -14.32
N CYS A 118 8.98 2.24 -14.41
CA CYS A 118 8.01 2.31 -13.33
C CYS A 118 7.65 0.87 -12.92
N LEU A 119 8.28 0.36 -11.87
CA LEU A 119 8.14 -1.03 -11.43
C LEU A 119 6.80 -1.26 -10.70
N PRO A 120 5.87 -2.07 -11.24
CA PRO A 120 4.69 -2.50 -10.51
C PRO A 120 5.10 -3.35 -9.30
N ARG A 121 4.46 -3.11 -8.16
CA ARG A 121 4.87 -3.68 -6.88
C ARG A 121 3.90 -4.75 -6.42
N ARG A 122 4.37 -5.99 -6.34
CA ARG A 122 3.58 -7.15 -5.90
C ARG A 122 3.01 -6.94 -4.50
N THR A 123 3.79 -6.31 -3.62
CA THR A 123 3.38 -5.97 -2.25
C THR A 123 2.11 -5.10 -2.18
N LEU A 124 1.87 -4.24 -3.19
CA LEU A 124 0.66 -3.41 -3.23
C LEU A 124 -0.59 -4.20 -3.63
N HIS A 125 -0.44 -5.25 -4.44
CA HIS A 125 -1.55 -6.17 -4.75
C HIS A 125 -1.98 -6.93 -3.49
N TYR A 126 -1.03 -7.46 -2.73
CA TYR A 126 -1.31 -8.10 -1.45
C TYR A 126 -2.01 -7.15 -0.47
N THR A 127 -1.62 -5.87 -0.46
CA THR A 127 -2.29 -4.89 0.40
C THR A 127 -3.75 -4.67 0.00
N ALA A 128 -4.02 -4.65 -1.31
CA ALA A 128 -5.38 -4.54 -1.83
C ALA A 128 -6.22 -5.79 -1.54
N GLU A 129 -5.65 -6.99 -1.73
CA GLU A 129 -6.26 -8.27 -1.38
C GLU A 129 -6.61 -8.34 0.11
N HIS A 130 -5.69 -7.90 0.98
CA HIS A 130 -5.90 -7.86 2.42
C HIS A 130 -7.01 -6.88 2.82
N GLY A 131 -7.13 -5.74 2.12
CA GLY A 131 -8.26 -4.84 2.29
C GLY A 131 -9.60 -5.54 2.02
N ILE A 132 -9.69 -6.32 0.93
CA ILE A 132 -10.89 -7.12 0.61
C ILE A 132 -11.10 -8.24 1.65
N LEU A 133 -10.04 -8.89 2.11
CA LEU A 133 -10.11 -9.89 3.18
C LEU A 133 -10.73 -9.31 4.45
N LEU A 134 -10.29 -8.12 4.89
CA LEU A 134 -10.86 -7.45 6.06
C LEU A 134 -12.35 -7.12 5.86
N MET A 135 -12.74 -6.65 4.67
CA MET A 135 -14.15 -6.40 4.34
C MET A 135 -14.98 -7.69 4.41
N LEU A 136 -14.48 -8.79 3.84
CA LEU A 136 -15.13 -10.10 3.88
C LEU A 136 -15.22 -10.65 5.31
N ALA A 137 -14.14 -10.52 6.09
CA ALA A 137 -14.09 -10.98 7.47
C ALA A 137 -15.15 -10.27 8.33
N LEU A 138 -15.33 -8.97 8.15
CA LEU A 138 -16.38 -8.19 8.81
C LEU A 138 -17.78 -8.58 8.29
N ALA A 139 -17.98 -8.58 6.97
CA ALA A 139 -19.29 -8.88 6.35
C ALA A 139 -19.81 -10.27 6.73
N LYS A 140 -18.91 -11.27 6.77
CA LYS A 140 -19.23 -12.67 7.10
C LYS A 140 -19.14 -12.98 8.59
N ARG A 141 -18.78 -11.99 9.43
CA ARG A 141 -18.46 -12.18 10.85
C ARG A 141 -17.49 -13.33 11.08
N LEU A 142 -16.47 -13.45 10.22
CA LEU A 142 -15.62 -14.64 10.08
C LEU A 142 -15.05 -15.12 11.42
N ILE A 143 -14.48 -14.21 12.22
CA ILE A 143 -13.86 -14.55 13.50
C ILE A 143 -14.89 -15.08 14.51
N ALA A 144 -16.06 -14.45 14.58
CA ALA A 144 -17.13 -14.89 15.47
C ALA A 144 -17.73 -16.22 15.00
N SER A 145 -17.85 -16.42 13.69
CA SER A 145 -18.36 -17.66 13.09
C SER A 145 -17.41 -18.84 13.32
N ASP A 146 -16.08 -18.65 13.15
CA ASP A 146 -15.07 -19.66 13.48
C ASP A 146 -15.11 -20.03 14.96
N ARG A 147 -15.14 -19.01 15.83
CA ARG A 147 -15.24 -19.22 17.29
C ARG A 147 -16.48 -20.02 17.68
N ALA A 148 -17.66 -19.66 17.17
CA ALA A 148 -18.91 -20.34 17.48
C ALA A 148 -18.84 -21.85 17.16
N VAL A 149 -18.20 -22.22 16.06
CA VAL A 149 -18.01 -23.64 15.71
C VAL A 149 -17.05 -24.33 16.68
N ARG A 150 -15.89 -23.71 16.96
CA ARG A 150 -14.87 -24.30 17.86
C ARG A 150 -15.35 -24.45 19.29
N GLU A 151 -16.19 -23.53 19.76
CA GLU A 151 -16.78 -23.54 21.10
C GLU A 151 -18.05 -24.40 21.18
N GLY A 152 -18.42 -25.08 20.09
CA GLY A 152 -19.53 -26.03 20.10
C GLY A 152 -20.90 -25.36 20.24
N ALA A 153 -21.16 -24.27 19.50
CA ALA A 153 -22.45 -23.57 19.47
C ALA A 153 -23.64 -24.40 18.93
N THR A 154 -23.58 -25.73 19.00
CA THR A 154 -24.53 -26.70 18.44
C THR A 154 -25.73 -27.02 19.34
N ALA A 155 -25.92 -26.34 20.48
CA ALA A 155 -26.97 -26.68 21.45
C ALA A 155 -28.08 -25.63 21.65
N ALA A 156 -27.91 -24.37 21.22
CA ALA A 156 -28.77 -23.27 21.68
C ALA A 156 -30.13 -23.13 20.97
N ALA A 157 -30.36 -23.85 19.86
CA ALA A 157 -31.47 -23.53 18.95
C ALA A 157 -32.57 -24.61 18.85
N GLY A 158 -32.52 -25.67 19.67
CA GLY A 158 -33.60 -26.64 19.76
C GLY A 158 -33.97 -27.33 18.45
N PHE A 159 -33.00 -27.51 17.53
CA PHE A 159 -33.25 -28.18 16.26
C PHE A 159 -33.58 -29.67 16.49
N GLY A 160 -34.64 -30.16 15.86
CA GLY A 160 -34.91 -31.60 15.75
C GLY A 160 -33.96 -32.29 14.76
N ASP A 161 -34.19 -33.58 14.48
CA ASP A 161 -33.47 -34.28 13.43
C ASP A 161 -33.87 -33.72 12.05
N LEU A 162 -32.97 -32.95 11.43
CA LEU A 162 -33.14 -32.34 10.11
C LEU A 162 -32.45 -33.14 9.00
N GLY A 163 -32.14 -34.42 9.20
CA GLY A 163 -31.57 -35.29 8.17
C GLY A 163 -30.15 -34.89 7.75
N GLY A 164 -29.38 -34.28 8.67
CA GLY A 164 -27.95 -33.99 8.49
C GLY A 164 -27.61 -32.65 7.80
N VAL A 165 -28.60 -31.82 7.42
CA VAL A 165 -28.34 -30.48 6.86
C VAL A 165 -29.04 -29.40 7.68
N VAL A 166 -28.24 -28.64 8.43
CA VAL A 166 -28.70 -27.43 9.13
C VAL A 166 -27.86 -26.28 8.62
N TYR A 167 -28.47 -25.24 8.04
CA TYR A 167 -27.74 -24.04 7.62
C TYR A 167 -27.83 -22.97 8.72
N ASN A 168 -26.75 -22.20 8.88
CA ASN A 168 -26.69 -21.10 9.86
C ASN A 168 -27.13 -21.50 11.28
N TRP A 169 -26.74 -22.69 11.75
CA TRP A 169 -27.15 -23.23 13.05
C TRP A 169 -26.75 -22.34 14.24
N ALA A 170 -25.73 -21.51 14.07
CA ALA A 170 -25.28 -20.53 15.07
C ALA A 170 -26.09 -19.21 15.04
N GLY A 171 -27.11 -19.08 14.18
CA GLY A 171 -27.95 -17.88 14.10
C GLY A 171 -27.19 -16.62 13.68
N MET A 172 -26.15 -16.76 12.85
CA MET A 172 -25.27 -15.66 12.49
C MET A 172 -25.86 -14.80 11.38
N HIS A 173 -25.88 -13.49 11.59
CA HIS A 173 -26.21 -12.52 10.56
C HIS A 173 -24.96 -12.21 9.72
N ALA A 174 -24.71 -13.04 8.71
CA ALA A 174 -23.58 -12.89 7.78
C ALA A 174 -24.07 -12.36 6.41
N ASN A 175 -23.41 -11.30 5.92
CA ASN A 175 -23.67 -10.66 4.64
C ASN A 175 -22.51 -10.88 3.65
N GLY A 176 -22.59 -10.29 2.46
CA GLY A 176 -21.52 -10.29 1.47
C GLY A 176 -21.21 -8.89 0.95
N LEU A 177 -20.26 -8.81 0.02
CA LEU A 177 -19.88 -7.56 -0.65
C LEU A 177 -20.76 -7.25 -1.87
N TYR A 178 -21.40 -8.27 -2.46
CA TYR A 178 -22.22 -8.09 -3.66
C TYR A 178 -23.35 -7.06 -3.45
N GLY A 179 -23.45 -6.09 -4.37
CA GLY A 179 -24.43 -5.01 -4.32
C GLY A 179 -24.14 -3.93 -3.26
N LYS A 180 -23.03 -4.01 -2.53
CA LYS A 180 -22.61 -3.00 -1.55
C LYS A 180 -21.81 -1.88 -2.20
N THR A 181 -21.72 -0.75 -1.50
CA THR A 181 -20.93 0.41 -1.93
C THR A 181 -19.60 0.48 -1.16
N LEU A 182 -18.48 0.52 -1.88
CA LEU A 182 -17.16 0.83 -1.35
C LEU A 182 -16.81 2.29 -1.63
N GLY A 183 -16.55 3.05 -0.57
CA GLY A 183 -15.98 4.39 -0.62
C GLY A 183 -14.47 4.35 -0.38
N ILE A 184 -13.68 4.82 -1.34
CA ILE A 184 -12.21 4.86 -1.25
C ILE A 184 -11.74 6.30 -1.00
N VAL A 185 -11.15 6.52 0.17
CA VAL A 185 -10.54 7.81 0.54
C VAL A 185 -9.07 7.78 0.14
N GLY A 186 -8.76 8.35 -1.02
CA GLY A 186 -7.42 8.32 -1.61
C GLY A 186 -7.25 7.26 -2.69
N MET A 187 -7.60 7.59 -3.94
CA MET A 187 -7.42 6.68 -5.09
C MET A 187 -5.97 6.71 -5.63
N GLY A 188 -5.03 6.14 -4.85
CA GLY A 188 -3.64 5.85 -5.26
C GLY A 188 -3.50 4.47 -5.91
N GLU A 189 -2.28 3.91 -5.99
CA GLU A 189 -2.05 2.56 -6.54
C GLU A 189 -2.84 1.48 -5.79
N VAL A 190 -2.72 1.43 -4.46
CA VAL A 190 -3.50 0.49 -3.64
C VAL A 190 -5.00 0.73 -3.80
N GLY A 191 -5.45 1.99 -3.77
CA GLY A 191 -6.86 2.33 -3.96
C GLY A 191 -7.42 1.83 -5.31
N LEU A 192 -6.65 1.99 -6.40
CA LEU A 192 -7.04 1.50 -7.73
C LEU A 192 -7.11 -0.03 -7.78
N LEU A 193 -6.13 -0.71 -7.17
CA LEU A 193 -6.12 -2.17 -7.07
C LEU A 193 -7.31 -2.68 -6.25
N THR A 194 -7.58 -2.06 -5.09
CA THR A 194 -8.75 -2.38 -4.26
C THR A 194 -10.06 -2.12 -5.02
N ALA A 195 -10.17 -1.01 -5.76
CA ALA A 195 -11.34 -0.71 -6.59
C ALA A 195 -11.59 -1.78 -7.67
N ARG A 196 -10.53 -2.25 -8.36
CA ARG A 196 -10.63 -3.33 -9.36
C ARG A 196 -11.14 -4.62 -8.73
N LEU A 197 -10.58 -5.01 -7.58
CA LEU A 197 -11.02 -6.21 -6.86
C LEU A 197 -12.48 -6.07 -6.39
N ALA A 198 -12.81 -4.97 -5.70
CA ALA A 198 -14.17 -4.73 -5.21
C ALA A 198 -15.21 -4.71 -6.34
N ARG A 199 -14.89 -4.15 -7.51
CA ARG A 199 -15.75 -4.22 -8.70
C ARG A 199 -16.01 -5.66 -9.13
N ALA A 200 -15.00 -6.53 -9.09
CA ALA A 200 -15.17 -7.95 -9.41
C ALA A 200 -16.07 -8.69 -8.40
N PHE A 201 -16.19 -8.20 -7.16
CA PHE A 201 -17.17 -8.66 -6.17
C PHE A 201 -18.59 -8.07 -6.38
N GLY A 202 -18.80 -7.26 -7.43
CA GLY A 202 -20.10 -6.62 -7.72
C GLY A 202 -20.41 -5.42 -6.83
N MET A 203 -19.38 -4.75 -6.29
CA MET A 203 -19.57 -3.52 -5.52
C MET A 203 -19.69 -2.29 -6.42
N THR A 204 -20.44 -1.29 -5.95
CA THR A 204 -20.38 0.08 -6.48
C THR A 204 -19.18 0.81 -5.89
N ILE A 205 -18.38 1.49 -6.72
CA ILE A 205 -17.16 2.16 -6.26
C ILE A 205 -17.35 3.68 -6.28
N LEU A 206 -17.23 4.29 -5.10
CA LEU A 206 -17.12 5.74 -4.91
C LEU A 206 -15.69 6.07 -4.47
N TYR A 207 -15.20 7.24 -4.83
CA TYR A 207 -13.91 7.69 -4.34
C TYR A 207 -13.83 9.20 -4.16
N THR A 208 -12.91 9.63 -3.30
CA THR A 208 -12.52 11.03 -3.18
C THR A 208 -11.00 11.17 -3.23
N LYS A 209 -10.52 12.22 -3.88
CA LYS A 209 -9.09 12.50 -4.06
C LYS A 209 -8.87 13.96 -4.46
N ARG A 210 -7.79 14.57 -3.95
CA ARG A 210 -7.37 15.95 -4.31
C ARG A 210 -7.22 16.18 -5.82
N ARG A 211 -6.64 15.21 -6.52
CA ARG A 211 -6.48 15.21 -7.98
C ARG A 211 -7.27 14.03 -8.54
N ARG A 212 -8.26 14.30 -9.40
CA ARG A 212 -9.11 13.27 -10.03
C ARG A 212 -8.25 12.17 -10.66
N ALA A 213 -8.72 10.92 -10.61
CA ALA A 213 -8.10 9.84 -11.36
C ALA A 213 -8.21 10.10 -12.86
N THR A 214 -7.34 9.49 -13.67
CA THR A 214 -7.44 9.66 -15.13
C THR A 214 -8.72 9.00 -15.65
N PRO A 215 -9.26 9.42 -16.82
CA PRO A 215 -10.43 8.78 -17.41
C PRO A 215 -10.28 7.26 -17.57
N GLU A 216 -9.08 6.78 -17.91
CA GLU A 216 -8.78 5.36 -18.08
C GLU A 216 -8.85 4.61 -16.74
N GLN A 217 -8.38 5.24 -15.65
CA GLN A 217 -8.45 4.69 -14.30
C GLN A 217 -9.90 4.59 -13.82
N GLU A 218 -10.73 5.62 -14.05
CA GLU A 218 -12.16 5.58 -13.73
C GLU A 218 -12.89 4.54 -14.56
N ALA A 219 -12.64 4.45 -15.87
CA ALA A 219 -13.24 3.44 -16.75
C ALA A 219 -12.89 2.00 -16.32
N ALA A 220 -11.62 1.75 -15.99
CA ALA A 220 -11.16 0.43 -15.55
C ALA A 220 -11.79 -0.01 -14.21
N THR A 221 -12.19 0.94 -13.36
CA THR A 221 -12.73 0.65 -12.03
C THR A 221 -14.24 0.90 -11.91
N ALA A 222 -14.85 1.53 -12.91
CA ALA A 222 -16.19 2.13 -12.82
C ALA A 222 -16.35 3.05 -11.59
N ALA A 223 -15.25 3.63 -11.09
CA ALA A 223 -15.26 4.43 -9.88
C ALA A 223 -15.77 5.85 -10.17
N LYS A 224 -16.64 6.36 -9.30
CA LYS A 224 -17.18 7.71 -9.39
C LYS A 224 -16.53 8.63 -8.35
N LEU A 225 -15.97 9.76 -8.82
CA LEU A 225 -15.51 10.82 -7.93
C LEU A 225 -16.72 11.48 -7.25
N VAL A 226 -16.67 11.60 -5.93
CA VAL A 226 -17.67 12.31 -5.10
C VAL A 226 -16.97 13.08 -3.97
N GLU A 227 -17.70 14.00 -3.36
CA GLU A 227 -17.24 14.70 -2.15
C GLU A 227 -17.17 13.77 -0.94
N LEU A 228 -16.30 14.09 0.03
CA LEU A 228 -16.06 13.22 1.19
C LEU A 228 -17.34 12.92 1.98
N GLY A 229 -18.18 13.91 2.26
CA GLY A 229 -19.43 13.71 3.00
C GLY A 229 -20.41 12.78 2.28
N GLU A 230 -20.53 12.92 0.95
CA GLU A 230 -21.34 12.03 0.12
C GLU A 230 -20.78 10.60 0.13
N LEU A 231 -19.44 10.45 0.04
CA LEU A 231 -18.78 9.15 0.12
C LEU A 231 -19.09 8.46 1.45
N LEU A 232 -18.90 9.13 2.57
CA LEU A 232 -19.10 8.56 3.90
C LEU A 232 -20.57 8.19 4.15
N GLY A 233 -21.51 9.05 3.75
CA GLY A 233 -22.94 8.80 3.93
C GLY A 233 -23.52 7.70 3.02
N ARG A 234 -22.89 7.40 1.88
CA ARG A 234 -23.39 6.41 0.92
C ARG A 234 -22.72 5.04 1.03
N SER A 235 -21.54 4.95 1.62
CA SER A 235 -20.71 3.74 1.58
C SER A 235 -21.04 2.74 2.69
N ASP A 236 -21.17 1.46 2.32
CA ASP A 236 -21.25 0.35 3.27
C ASP A 236 -19.86 0.00 3.83
N PHE A 237 -18.82 0.21 3.03
CA PHE A 237 -17.42 0.05 3.43
C PHE A 237 -16.65 1.32 3.07
N VAL A 238 -15.83 1.84 3.98
CA VAL A 238 -14.93 2.97 3.72
C VAL A 238 -13.49 2.50 3.88
N SER A 239 -12.72 2.55 2.81
CA SER A 239 -11.30 2.17 2.79
C SER A 239 -10.42 3.43 2.77
N LEU A 240 -9.50 3.52 3.74
CA LEU A 240 -8.54 4.61 3.84
C LEU A 240 -7.26 4.25 3.09
N ASN A 241 -6.92 5.04 2.07
CA ASN A 241 -5.80 4.80 1.14
C ASN A 241 -4.93 6.06 0.94
N LEU A 242 -4.86 6.94 1.95
CA LEU A 242 -4.09 8.18 1.92
C LEU A 242 -2.59 7.95 2.20
N SER A 243 -1.76 8.84 1.66
CA SER A 243 -0.33 8.89 1.98
C SER A 243 -0.10 9.32 3.44
N ASN A 244 0.90 8.74 4.09
CA ASN A 244 1.33 9.14 5.44
C ASN A 244 2.27 10.34 5.39
N ILE A 245 1.65 11.51 5.33
CA ILE A 245 2.29 12.82 5.39
C ILE A 245 1.69 13.58 6.59
N PRO A 246 2.41 14.55 7.18
CA PRO A 246 1.95 15.28 8.37
C PRO A 246 0.54 15.86 8.23
N GLU A 247 0.18 16.34 7.04
CA GLU A 247 -1.10 16.97 6.74
C GLU A 247 -2.29 16.01 6.81
N ASN A 248 -2.05 14.70 6.70
CA ASN A 248 -3.09 13.67 6.78
C ASN A 248 -3.18 13.01 8.16
N ALA A 249 -2.41 13.47 9.16
CA ALA A 249 -2.47 12.91 10.50
C ALA A 249 -3.85 13.14 11.14
N GLY A 250 -4.46 12.09 11.70
CA GLY A 250 -5.80 12.17 12.29
C GLY A 250 -6.91 12.52 11.28
N PHE A 251 -6.72 12.23 10.00
CA PHE A 251 -7.73 12.50 8.96
C PHE A 251 -9.07 11.80 9.26
N ALA A 252 -9.02 10.52 9.65
CA ALA A 252 -10.18 9.79 10.12
C ALA A 252 -10.40 10.07 11.62
N ASN A 253 -11.07 11.18 11.90
CA ASN A 253 -11.38 11.67 13.24
C ASN A 253 -12.86 11.47 13.60
N ARG A 254 -13.31 12.08 14.71
CA ARG A 254 -14.69 11.97 15.21
C ARG A 254 -15.75 12.39 14.18
N SER A 255 -15.54 13.49 13.45
CA SER A 255 -16.53 13.94 12.46
C SER A 255 -16.56 13.04 11.23
N PHE A 256 -15.40 12.48 10.85
CA PHE A 256 -15.33 11.44 9.82
C PHE A 256 -16.20 10.23 10.16
N PHE A 257 -16.04 9.67 11.37
CA PHE A 257 -16.84 8.50 11.79
C PHE A 257 -18.32 8.83 11.99
N ALA A 258 -18.65 10.03 12.49
CA ALA A 258 -20.03 10.47 12.64
C ALA A 258 -20.76 10.64 11.29
N ALA A 259 -20.03 10.94 10.21
CA ALA A 259 -20.58 11.05 8.86
C ALA A 259 -20.75 9.70 8.15
N MET A 260 -20.19 8.62 8.68
CA MET A 260 -20.39 7.28 8.15
C MET A 260 -21.78 6.73 8.50
N ARG A 261 -22.23 5.74 7.74
CA ARG A 261 -23.44 4.99 8.06
C ARG A 261 -23.24 4.20 9.35
N ALA A 262 -24.27 4.11 10.19
CA ALA A 262 -24.29 3.24 11.37
C ALA A 262 -24.06 1.76 11.00
N SER A 263 -24.52 1.33 9.82
CA SER A 263 -24.28 -0.01 9.27
C SER A 263 -22.93 -0.17 8.57
N GLY A 264 -22.13 0.90 8.49
CA GLY A 264 -20.92 0.97 7.69
C GLY A 264 -19.70 0.39 8.41
N PHE A 265 -18.74 -0.11 7.63
CA PHE A 265 -17.48 -0.64 8.11
C PHE A 265 -16.30 0.22 7.67
N PHE A 266 -15.33 0.43 8.57
CA PHE A 266 -14.11 1.17 8.28
C PHE A 266 -12.91 0.23 8.06
N ILE A 267 -12.12 0.45 7.02
CA ILE A 267 -10.95 -0.38 6.67
C ILE A 267 -9.70 0.50 6.61
N ASN A 268 -8.65 0.12 7.35
CA ASN A 268 -7.35 0.78 7.29
C ASN A 268 -6.21 -0.22 7.06
N THR A 269 -5.72 -0.26 5.83
CA THR A 269 -4.46 -0.93 5.43
C THR A 269 -3.37 0.09 5.06
N SER A 270 -3.60 1.37 5.35
CA SER A 270 -2.64 2.45 5.07
C SER A 270 -1.66 2.63 6.22
N ARG A 271 -1.94 3.56 7.14
CA ARG A 271 -1.09 3.85 8.30
C ARG A 271 -1.96 4.24 9.49
N GLY A 272 -1.56 3.85 10.69
CA GLY A 272 -2.32 4.16 11.89
C GLY A 272 -2.41 5.64 12.21
N ARG A 273 -1.34 6.42 11.96
CA ARG A 273 -1.31 7.88 12.17
C ARG A 273 -2.42 8.65 11.45
N LEU A 274 -2.99 8.08 10.39
CA LEU A 274 -4.10 8.69 9.64
C LEU A 274 -5.44 8.64 10.41
N VAL A 275 -5.50 7.84 11.47
CA VAL A 275 -6.70 7.54 12.23
C VAL A 275 -6.53 8.08 13.65
N ASP A 276 -7.52 8.84 14.11
CA ASP A 276 -7.70 9.07 15.54
C ASP A 276 -8.29 7.80 16.15
N GLU A 277 -7.43 6.95 16.73
CA GLU A 277 -7.88 5.67 17.30
C GLU A 277 -8.83 5.88 18.49
N ASP A 278 -8.77 7.00 19.21
CA ASP A 278 -9.72 7.31 20.29
C ASP A 278 -11.11 7.58 19.73
N ALA A 279 -11.19 8.40 18.68
CA ALA A 279 -12.46 8.62 17.99
C ALA A 279 -13.01 7.32 17.39
N LEU A 280 -12.15 6.48 16.81
CA LEU A 280 -12.56 5.19 16.25
C LEU A 280 -13.10 4.25 17.33
N TYR A 281 -12.40 4.12 18.46
CA TYR A 281 -12.82 3.25 19.56
C TYR A 281 -14.18 3.66 20.12
N GLU A 282 -14.38 4.96 20.37
CA GLU A 282 -15.67 5.46 20.85
C GLU A 282 -16.79 5.22 19.82
N ALA A 283 -16.52 5.44 18.53
CA ALA A 283 -17.49 5.18 17.47
C ALA A 283 -17.89 3.69 17.39
N LEU A 284 -16.94 2.77 17.58
CA LEU A 284 -17.19 1.33 17.57
C LEU A 284 -17.96 0.87 18.81
N LYS A 285 -17.58 1.37 19.99
CA LYS A 285 -18.21 1.05 21.27
C LYS A 285 -19.65 1.58 21.35
N ALA A 286 -19.89 2.78 20.82
CA ALA A 286 -21.21 3.40 20.77
C ALA A 286 -22.10 2.90 19.61
N GLY A 287 -21.56 2.08 18.69
CA GLY A 287 -22.29 1.64 17.50
C GLY A 287 -22.55 2.75 16.48
N THR A 288 -21.77 3.83 16.50
CA THR A 288 -21.79 4.88 15.47
C THR A 288 -21.41 4.32 14.09
N ILE A 289 -20.56 3.30 14.07
CA ILE A 289 -20.29 2.47 12.89
C ILE A 289 -20.35 0.99 13.28
N ALA A 290 -20.61 0.11 12.31
CA ALA A 290 -20.86 -1.30 12.57
C ALA A 290 -19.60 -2.07 12.96
N GLY A 291 -18.43 -1.66 12.46
CA GLY A 291 -17.17 -2.33 12.76
C GLY A 291 -15.98 -1.77 12.01
N ALA A 292 -14.78 -2.29 12.30
CA ALA A 292 -13.55 -1.88 11.64
C ALA A 292 -12.56 -3.03 11.39
N GLY A 293 -11.82 -2.94 10.29
CA GLY A 293 -10.73 -3.83 9.94
C GLY A 293 -9.43 -3.04 9.88
N LEU A 294 -8.48 -3.35 10.76
CA LEU A 294 -7.24 -2.60 10.92
C LEU A 294 -6.03 -3.52 10.71
N ASP A 295 -5.22 -3.21 9.71
CA ASP A 295 -3.90 -3.81 9.54
C ASP A 295 -2.79 -2.85 9.99
N ALA A 296 -2.99 -1.55 9.84
CA ALA A 296 -2.07 -0.53 10.33
C ALA A 296 -2.57 0.12 11.63
N HIS A 297 -1.65 0.41 12.54
CA HIS A 297 -1.97 0.81 13.92
C HIS A 297 -1.22 2.07 14.34
N ALA A 298 -1.82 2.87 15.24
CA ALA A 298 -1.21 4.12 15.70
C ALA A 298 0.13 3.88 16.43
N VAL A 299 0.21 2.75 17.15
CA VAL A 299 1.42 2.24 17.79
C VAL A 299 1.72 0.85 17.23
N GLU A 300 2.95 0.66 16.73
CA GLU A 300 3.41 -0.60 16.12
C GLU A 300 4.75 -1.00 16.75
N PRO A 301 4.84 -2.18 17.41
CA PRO A 301 3.79 -3.18 17.62
C PRO A 301 2.69 -2.70 18.59
N ARG A 302 1.45 -3.20 18.45
CA ARG A 302 0.36 -2.87 19.38
C ARG A 302 0.67 -3.43 20.78
N PRO A 303 0.32 -2.71 21.87
CA PRO A 303 0.43 -3.22 23.24
C PRO A 303 -0.42 -4.47 23.47
N ALA A 304 0.00 -5.36 24.37
CA ALA A 304 -0.74 -6.60 24.68
C ALA A 304 -2.13 -6.34 25.29
N ALA A 305 -2.28 -5.28 26.09
CA ALA A 305 -3.55 -4.83 26.65
C ALA A 305 -4.22 -3.82 25.71
N ASP A 306 -4.63 -4.27 24.53
CA ASP A 306 -5.27 -3.41 23.53
C ASP A 306 -6.79 -3.37 23.69
N ARG A 307 -7.34 -2.18 23.89
CA ARG A 307 -8.78 -1.95 24.04
C ARG A 307 -9.60 -2.43 22.84
N PHE A 308 -9.02 -2.45 21.63
CA PHE A 308 -9.73 -2.94 20.45
C PHE A 308 -9.89 -4.46 20.46
N ALA A 309 -9.00 -5.20 21.13
CA ALA A 309 -9.08 -6.66 21.21
C ALA A 309 -10.31 -7.15 21.99
N ALA A 310 -10.88 -6.31 22.85
CA ALA A 310 -12.13 -6.62 23.57
C ALA A 310 -13.40 -6.41 22.73
N LEU A 311 -13.30 -5.71 21.58
CA LEU A 311 -14.44 -5.40 20.73
C LEU A 311 -14.72 -6.54 19.74
N GLN A 312 -15.96 -7.05 19.74
CA GLN A 312 -16.36 -8.14 18.85
C GLN A 312 -16.59 -7.70 17.40
N ASN A 313 -16.64 -6.39 17.14
CA ASN A 313 -16.86 -5.79 15.82
C ASN A 313 -15.58 -5.25 15.18
N VAL A 314 -14.42 -5.74 15.63
CA VAL A 314 -13.11 -5.33 15.10
C VAL A 314 -12.33 -6.54 14.63
N VAL A 315 -11.71 -6.44 13.46
CA VAL A 315 -10.70 -7.39 12.96
C VAL A 315 -9.35 -6.69 12.95
N LEU A 316 -8.36 -7.28 13.61
CA LEU A 316 -7.01 -6.76 13.72
C LEU A 316 -6.03 -7.73 13.05
N THR A 317 -5.10 -7.20 12.26
CA THR A 317 -3.97 -7.96 11.70
C THR A 317 -2.67 -7.20 11.91
N PRO A 318 -1.53 -7.87 12.14
CA PRO A 318 -0.32 -7.20 12.66
C PRO A 318 0.54 -6.56 11.54
N HIS A 319 -0.02 -5.62 10.78
CA HIS A 319 0.63 -4.92 9.67
C HIS A 319 1.25 -5.88 8.63
N VAL A 320 0.45 -6.85 8.19
CA VAL A 320 0.89 -7.93 7.28
C VAL A 320 0.33 -7.79 5.87
N ALA A 321 -0.48 -6.76 5.59
CA ALA A 321 -1.13 -6.58 4.29
C ALA A 321 -0.11 -6.50 3.13
N GLY A 322 1.09 -5.98 3.38
CA GLY A 322 2.16 -5.93 2.38
C GLY A 322 2.77 -7.28 2.00
N GLY A 323 2.45 -8.34 2.73
CA GLY A 323 3.13 -9.64 2.66
C GLY A 323 4.47 -9.64 3.41
N ALA A 324 5.21 -10.74 3.25
CA ALA A 324 6.54 -10.87 3.85
C ALA A 324 7.51 -9.80 3.33
N LYS A 325 8.32 -9.23 4.22
CA LYS A 325 9.32 -8.21 3.90
C LYS A 325 10.37 -8.74 2.92
N SER A 326 10.62 -10.05 2.91
CA SER A 326 11.48 -10.72 1.92
C SER A 326 11.05 -10.48 0.46
N GLY A 327 9.75 -10.22 0.20
CA GLY A 327 9.25 -9.89 -1.13
C GLY A 327 9.82 -8.58 -1.70
N LEU A 328 10.30 -7.67 -0.85
CA LEU A 328 10.97 -6.43 -1.29
C LEU A 328 12.30 -6.71 -1.98
N LEU A 329 12.99 -7.77 -1.60
CA LEU A 329 14.26 -8.11 -2.20
C LEU A 329 14.10 -8.43 -3.70
N ASP A 330 12.98 -9.04 -4.12
CA ASP A 330 12.70 -9.30 -5.54
C ASP A 330 12.48 -7.98 -6.30
N GLU A 331 11.78 -7.02 -5.69
CA GLU A 331 11.59 -5.68 -6.26
C GLU A 331 12.94 -4.95 -6.42
N PHE A 332 13.85 -5.08 -5.45
CA PHE A 332 15.18 -4.47 -5.49
C PHE A 332 16.12 -5.11 -6.51
N GLU A 333 16.06 -6.43 -6.72
CA GLU A 333 16.82 -7.08 -7.78
C GLU A 333 16.46 -6.54 -9.17
N VAL A 334 15.17 -6.24 -9.41
CA VAL A 334 14.73 -5.60 -10.66
C VAL A 334 15.34 -4.20 -10.79
N VAL A 335 15.33 -3.39 -9.73
CA VAL A 335 15.93 -2.05 -9.72
C VAL A 335 17.43 -2.12 -10.03
N ILE A 336 18.17 -3.01 -9.34
CA ILE A 336 19.61 -3.21 -9.53
C ILE A 336 19.90 -3.63 -10.98
N ARG A 337 19.12 -4.57 -11.53
CA ARG A 337 19.25 -5.01 -12.93
C ARG A 337 19.00 -3.87 -13.91
N ASN A 338 18.00 -3.04 -13.67
CA ASN A 338 17.72 -1.88 -14.52
C ASN A 338 18.85 -0.85 -14.46
N CYS A 339 19.45 -0.60 -13.28
CA CYS A 339 20.63 0.24 -13.16
C CYS A 339 21.80 -0.27 -14.01
N HIS A 340 22.09 -1.58 -13.94
CA HIS A 340 23.12 -2.20 -14.79
C HIS A 340 22.82 -2.08 -16.29
N ALA A 341 21.61 -2.44 -16.70
CA ALA A 341 21.18 -2.36 -18.10
C ALA A 341 21.30 -0.93 -18.64
N ALA A 342 20.81 0.07 -17.91
CA ALA A 342 20.87 1.47 -18.33
C ALA A 342 22.32 1.98 -18.44
N LEU A 343 23.20 1.59 -17.54
CA LEU A 343 24.62 1.97 -17.61
C LEU A 343 25.31 1.39 -18.86
N ARG A 344 24.91 0.19 -19.29
CA ARG A 344 25.37 -0.49 -20.51
C ARG A 344 24.65 -0.06 -21.79
N GLY A 345 23.59 0.75 -21.69
CA GLY A 345 22.77 1.16 -22.85
C GLY A 345 21.79 0.10 -23.32
N GLU A 346 21.51 -0.91 -22.49
CA GLU A 346 20.57 -1.99 -22.78
C GLU A 346 19.13 -1.62 -22.39
N PRO A 347 18.11 -2.33 -22.95
CA PRO A 347 16.72 -2.17 -22.51
C PRO A 347 16.55 -2.42 -21.02
N VAL A 348 15.67 -1.63 -20.38
CA VAL A 348 15.30 -1.81 -18.97
C VAL A 348 13.93 -2.49 -18.87
N LEU A 349 13.65 -3.09 -17.73
CA LEU A 349 12.36 -3.70 -17.47
C LEU A 349 11.35 -2.67 -16.98
N HIS A 350 10.08 -2.93 -17.27
CA HIS A 350 8.96 -2.04 -16.93
C HIS A 350 9.17 -0.63 -17.47
N GLU A 351 9.73 -0.53 -18.69
CA GLU A 351 9.97 0.75 -19.36
C GLU A 351 8.63 1.41 -19.73
N VAL A 352 8.55 2.73 -19.51
CA VAL A 352 7.37 3.55 -19.84
C VAL A 352 7.81 4.76 -20.67
N GLY A 353 6.96 5.18 -21.61
CA GLY A 353 7.21 6.39 -22.40
C GLY A 353 8.39 6.34 -23.37
N GLY A 354 8.95 5.15 -23.65
CA GLY A 354 10.02 4.99 -24.63
C GLY A 354 9.54 5.28 -26.06
N ALA A 355 10.48 5.58 -26.97
CA ALA A 355 10.21 5.86 -28.38
C ALA A 355 9.53 4.69 -29.15
N ASN A 356 9.46 3.51 -28.55
CA ASN A 356 8.79 2.31 -29.08
C ASN A 356 7.39 2.06 -28.47
N ALA A 357 6.83 3.00 -27.70
CA ALA A 357 5.52 2.86 -27.04
C ALA A 357 4.37 3.53 -27.83
N ALA A 358 4.43 3.50 -29.15
CA ALA A 358 3.36 3.96 -30.05
C ALA A 358 2.59 2.76 -30.63
#